data_AF-A0A250WXF5-F1
#
_entry.id   AF-A0A250WXF5-F1
#
_cell.length_a   1.000
_cell.length_b   1.000
_cell.length_c   1.000
_cell.angle_alpha   90.00
_cell.angle_beta   90.00
_cell.angle_gamma   90.00
#
_symmetry.space_group_name_H-M   'P 1'
#
loop_
_entity.id
_entity.type
_entity.pdbx_description
1 polymer ?
#
loop_
_entity_poly.entity_id
_entity_poly.type
_entity_poly.pdbx_seq_one_letter_code
_entity_poly.pdbx_strand_id
1 'polypeptide(L)'
;MAQANGRKLDAKLNQGLNQPPPNCIRVLLEITVDKDARIPNPCFKSDGQRFSMATTTLKLLHEGMYNFTLVLSPQEVVQRLELVNRGSGLTEPVELALSEGKKDDTHGITTYITTWKCNLDWNLKNTRHELELYIHVEGFGTLVLPIQLKVYSPGDKSLTLGTRLRYFQYLFKRTSDEIKMISMSPFSL
;
A
#
# COMPACT_ATOMS: atom_id res chain seq x y z
N MET A 1 -6.19 7.61 27.78
CA MET A 1 -4.79 7.16 27.57
C MET A 1 -4.81 6.07 26.52
N ALA A 2 -4.57 6.41 25.25
CA ALA A 2 -4.56 5.45 24.16
C ALA A 2 -3.18 4.75 24.14
N GLN A 3 -3.16 3.44 24.39
CA GLN A 3 -1.95 2.64 24.22
C GLN A 3 -1.62 2.58 22.74
N ALA A 4 -0.51 3.21 22.36
CA ALA A 4 0.09 3.02 21.05
C ALA A 4 0.45 1.54 20.91
N ASN A 5 -0.34 0.81 20.11
CA ASN A 5 -0.03 -0.53 19.67
C ASN A 5 1.20 -0.47 18.74
N GLY A 6 2.37 -0.33 19.36
CA GLY A 6 3.67 -0.48 18.71
C GLY A 6 3.85 -1.92 18.27
N ARG A 7 3.22 -2.30 17.15
CA ARG A 7 3.55 -3.55 16.47
C ARG A 7 5.02 -3.47 16.10
N LYS A 8 5.82 -4.41 16.62
CA LYS A 8 7.13 -4.75 16.06
C LYS A 8 6.88 -5.07 14.58
N LEU A 9 7.32 -4.19 13.68
CA LEU A 9 7.56 -4.59 12.30
C LEU A 9 8.40 -5.86 12.35
N ASP A 10 8.02 -6.88 11.59
CA ASP A 10 8.77 -8.14 11.52
C ASP A 10 10.23 -7.78 11.23
N ALA A 11 11.17 -8.17 12.10
CA ALA A 11 12.61 -7.84 11.95
C ALA A 11 13.18 -8.24 10.57
N LYS A 12 12.49 -9.15 9.86
CA LYS A 12 12.78 -9.55 8.48
C LYS A 12 12.47 -8.48 7.42
N LEU A 13 11.52 -7.57 7.65
CA LEU A 13 11.26 -6.42 6.76
C LEU A 13 12.46 -5.48 6.73
N ASN A 14 13.09 -5.28 7.89
CA ASN A 14 14.25 -4.41 8.05
C ASN A 14 15.52 -5.04 7.44
N GLN A 15 15.59 -6.37 7.37
CA GLN A 15 16.73 -7.11 6.79
C GLN A 15 16.71 -7.21 5.26
N GLY A 16 15.56 -7.00 4.61
CA GLY A 16 15.42 -7.16 3.16
C GLY A 16 15.65 -5.91 2.30
N LEU A 17 15.77 -4.74 2.93
CA LEU A 17 15.95 -3.46 2.25
C LEU A 17 17.44 -3.11 2.18
N ASN A 18 18.19 -3.82 1.32
CA ASN A 18 19.53 -3.37 0.93
C ASN A 18 19.47 -1.92 0.42
N GLN A 19 20.48 -1.13 0.76
CA GLN A 19 20.60 0.26 0.33
C GLN A 19 20.38 0.35 -1.19
N PRO A 20 19.43 1.16 -1.67
CA PRO A 20 19.19 1.29 -3.10
C PRO A 20 20.38 2.01 -3.78
N PRO A 21 20.50 1.92 -5.12
CA PRO A 21 21.48 2.72 -5.85
C PRO A 21 21.32 4.23 -5.58
N PRO A 22 22.34 5.06 -5.83
CA PRO A 22 22.23 6.51 -5.72
C PRO A 22 21.05 7.06 -6.53
N ASN A 23 20.41 8.11 -5.99
CA ASN A 23 19.21 8.74 -6.55
C ASN A 23 17.99 7.80 -6.68
N CYS A 24 17.97 6.70 -5.94
CA CYS A 24 16.82 5.81 -5.89
C CYS A 24 16.18 5.76 -4.50
N ILE A 25 14.85 5.69 -4.48
CA ILE A 25 14.06 5.34 -3.30
C ILE A 25 13.39 4.00 -3.55
N ARG A 26 13.53 3.11 -2.58
CA ARG A 26 12.75 1.88 -2.49
C ARG A 26 11.58 2.08 -1.56
N VAL A 27 10.40 1.68 -2.00
CA VAL A 27 9.17 1.70 -1.20
C VAL A 27 8.68 0.27 -1.05
N LEU A 28 8.47 -0.16 0.19
CA LEU A 28 7.75 -1.37 0.51
C LEU A 28 6.33 -1.00 0.96
N LEU A 29 5.32 -1.57 0.31
CA LEU A 29 3.92 -1.39 0.67
C LEU A 29 3.37 -2.71 1.22
N GLU A 30 2.88 -2.67 2.46
CA GLU A 30 2.01 -3.70 3.04
C GLU A 30 0.61 -3.13 3.17
N ILE A 31 -0.40 -3.94 2.85
CA ILE A 31 -1.79 -3.60 3.14
C ILE A 31 -2.38 -4.70 4.01
N THR A 32 -2.80 -4.31 5.21
CA THR A 32 -3.44 -5.20 6.18
C THR A 32 -4.80 -4.65 6.53
N VAL A 33 -5.58 -5.44 7.24
CA VAL A 33 -6.88 -4.98 7.73
C VAL A 33 -6.73 -4.50 9.15
N ASP A 34 -7.44 -3.43 9.44
CA ASP A 34 -7.56 -2.97 10.81
C ASP A 34 -8.42 -3.96 11.60
N LYS A 35 -7.78 -4.70 12.51
CA LYS A 35 -8.42 -5.73 13.33
C LYS A 35 -9.34 -5.15 14.40
N ASP A 36 -9.18 -3.86 14.70
CA ASP A 36 -9.98 -3.16 15.70
C ASP A 36 -11.27 -2.58 15.11
N ALA A 37 -11.36 -2.52 13.77
CA ALA A 37 -12.60 -2.25 13.08
C ALA A 37 -13.56 -3.43 13.33
N ARG A 38 -14.69 -3.16 14.00
CA ARG A 38 -15.78 -4.14 14.29
C ARG A 38 -16.52 -4.59 13.02
N ILE A 39 -15.82 -4.69 11.89
CA ILE A 39 -16.34 -5.11 10.60
C ILE A 39 -16.10 -6.62 10.51
N PRO A 40 -17.07 -7.40 9.98
CA PRO A 40 -16.87 -8.83 9.74
C PRO A 40 -15.57 -9.05 8.96
N ASN A 41 -14.79 -10.04 9.41
CA ASN A 41 -13.43 -10.35 9.00
C ASN A 41 -13.11 -10.00 7.54
N PRO A 42 -11.92 -9.45 7.28
CA PRO A 42 -11.53 -9.07 5.94
C PRO A 42 -11.47 -10.22 4.98
N CYS A 43 -11.74 -9.86 3.74
CA CYS A 43 -11.97 -10.82 2.69
C CYS A 43 -10.88 -10.71 1.63
N PHE A 44 -9.98 -11.69 1.58
CA PHE A 44 -9.01 -11.86 0.53
C PHE A 44 -9.31 -13.17 -0.20
N LYS A 45 -9.62 -13.09 -1.50
CA LYS A 45 -9.55 -14.26 -2.37
C LYS A 45 -8.18 -14.31 -3.02
N SER A 46 -7.33 -15.23 -2.58
CA SER A 46 -6.22 -15.68 -3.42
C SER A 46 -6.82 -16.22 -4.71
N ASP A 47 -6.58 -15.56 -5.83
CA ASP A 47 -6.81 -16.24 -7.10
C ASP A 47 -5.76 -17.34 -7.18
N GLY A 48 -6.22 -18.58 -7.11
CA GLY A 48 -5.36 -19.74 -7.25
C GLY A 48 -4.52 -19.58 -8.51
N GLN A 49 -3.19 -19.59 -8.34
CA GLN A 49 -2.12 -20.02 -9.27
C GLN A 49 -2.22 -19.70 -10.78
N ARG A 50 -3.16 -18.90 -11.28
CA ARG A 50 -3.38 -18.70 -12.73
C ARG A 50 -2.85 -17.39 -13.29
N PHE A 51 -2.23 -16.54 -12.48
CA PHE A 51 -1.65 -15.29 -12.97
C PHE A 51 -0.22 -15.16 -12.41
N SER A 52 0.75 -15.53 -13.24
CA SER A 52 2.15 -15.28 -12.98
C SER A 52 2.41 -13.77 -13.06
N MET A 53 2.67 -13.18 -11.91
CA MET A 53 3.66 -12.11 -11.72
C MET A 53 3.47 -10.72 -12.37
N ALA A 54 2.31 -10.34 -12.94
CA ALA A 54 2.15 -8.98 -13.50
C ALA A 54 1.02 -8.10 -12.91
N THR A 55 0.01 -8.65 -12.24
CA THR A 55 -1.18 -7.87 -11.82
C THR A 55 -1.84 -8.47 -10.58
N THR A 56 -1.31 -8.20 -9.39
CA THR A 56 -1.95 -8.66 -8.14
C THR A 56 -3.09 -7.71 -7.81
N THR A 57 -4.28 -7.99 -8.33
CA THR A 57 -5.50 -7.26 -7.97
C THR A 57 -5.73 -7.37 -6.45
N LEU A 58 -5.72 -6.26 -5.73
CA LEU A 58 -6.14 -6.17 -4.34
C LEU A 58 -7.65 -6.36 -4.25
N LYS A 59 -8.11 -7.18 -3.31
CA LYS A 59 -9.53 -7.43 -3.13
C LYS A 59 -9.96 -6.82 -1.81
N LEU A 60 -10.85 -5.85 -1.89
CA LEU A 60 -11.28 -5.06 -0.75
C LEU A 60 -12.78 -5.21 -0.55
N LEU A 61 -13.23 -5.11 0.68
CA LEU A 61 -14.62 -5.05 1.06
C LEU A 61 -15.03 -3.58 1.07
N HIS A 62 -16.17 -3.27 0.47
CA HIS A 62 -16.80 -1.96 0.62
C HIS A 62 -16.99 -1.65 2.11
N GLU A 63 -16.66 -0.43 2.51
CA GLU A 63 -16.60 0.06 3.89
C GLU A 63 -15.57 -0.61 4.81
N GLY A 64 -14.75 -1.53 4.30
CA GLY A 64 -13.67 -2.16 5.08
C GLY A 64 -12.60 -1.16 5.50
N MET A 65 -11.99 -1.39 6.67
CA MET A 65 -10.89 -0.58 7.21
C MET A 65 -9.54 -1.25 6.94
N TYR A 66 -8.61 -0.52 6.32
CA TYR A 66 -7.33 -1.03 5.87
C TYR A 66 -6.18 -0.18 6.37
N ASN A 67 -5.10 -0.83 6.81
CA ASN A 67 -3.85 -0.18 7.16
C ASN A 67 -2.86 -0.33 6.02
N PHE A 68 -2.33 0.78 5.54
CA PHE A 68 -1.22 0.86 4.58
C PHE A 68 0.04 1.10 5.39
N THR A 69 0.96 0.14 5.38
CA THR A 69 2.31 0.30 5.93
C THR A 69 3.25 0.60 4.79
N LEU A 70 3.91 1.75 4.85
CA LEU A 70 4.90 2.19 3.87
C LEU A 70 6.28 2.20 4.52
N VAL A 71 7.24 1.47 3.95
CA VAL A 71 8.63 1.50 4.38
C VAL A 71 9.49 2.08 3.27
N LEU A 72 10.18 3.19 3.56
CA LEU A 72 11.07 3.86 2.61
C LEU A 72 12.53 3.56 2.95
N SER A 73 13.34 3.31 1.93
CA SER A 73 14.81 3.23 1.99
C SER A 73 15.40 4.01 0.80
N PRO A 74 16.31 4.98 0.99
CA PRO A 74 16.80 5.48 2.27
C PRO A 74 15.71 6.12 3.14
N GLN A 75 16.07 6.55 4.36
CA GLN A 75 15.17 7.33 5.21
C GLN A 75 14.79 8.62 4.50
N GLU A 76 13.49 8.85 4.37
CA GLU A 76 12.94 10.00 3.66
C GLU A 76 11.69 10.50 4.36
N VAL A 77 11.40 11.79 4.23
CA VAL A 77 10.25 12.42 4.85
C VAL A 77 9.07 12.41 3.88
N VAL A 78 8.02 11.64 4.20
CA VAL A 78 6.75 11.71 3.47
C VAL A 78 5.94 12.89 3.99
N GLN A 79 5.65 13.85 3.10
CA GLN A 79 4.87 15.05 3.40
C GLN A 79 3.36 14.78 3.31
N ARG A 80 2.94 13.98 2.31
CA ARG A 80 1.53 13.73 2.02
C ARG A 80 1.33 12.40 1.30
N LEU A 81 0.20 11.75 1.56
CA LEU A 81 -0.28 10.56 0.85
C LEU A 81 -1.66 10.80 0.25
N GLU A 82 -1.86 10.43 -1.00
CA GLU A 82 -3.16 10.56 -1.66
C GLU A 82 -3.49 9.27 -2.44
N LEU A 83 -4.72 8.80 -2.33
CA LEU A 83 -5.28 7.80 -3.24
C LEU A 83 -6.02 8.53 -4.36
N VAL A 84 -5.54 8.31 -5.58
CA VAL A 84 -6.13 8.89 -6.79
C VAL A 84 -6.69 7.75 -7.63
N ASN A 85 -7.92 7.90 -8.09
CA ASN A 85 -8.52 6.99 -9.05
C ASN A 85 -8.53 7.65 -10.43
N ARG A 86 -7.85 7.05 -11.41
CA ARG A 86 -7.86 7.55 -12.79
C ARG A 86 -9.05 7.02 -13.61
N GLY A 87 -9.84 6.09 -13.08
CA GLY A 87 -11.05 5.55 -13.70
C GLY A 87 -12.33 6.27 -13.29
N SER A 88 -13.35 6.26 -14.16
CA SER A 88 -14.63 6.95 -14.00
C SER A 88 -15.26 6.78 -12.60
N GLY A 89 -15.30 7.86 -11.79
CA GLY A 89 -16.25 7.96 -10.67
C GLY A 89 -15.75 8.51 -9.34
N LEU A 90 -14.43 8.72 -9.14
CA LEU A 90 -13.97 9.61 -8.05
C LEU A 90 -13.52 10.91 -8.69
N THR A 91 -14.18 12.01 -8.34
CA THR A 91 -13.83 13.35 -8.86
C THR A 91 -12.69 14.00 -8.10
N GLU A 92 -12.33 13.49 -6.91
CA GLU A 92 -11.31 14.09 -6.05
C GLU A 92 -10.36 13.04 -5.45
N PRO A 93 -9.05 13.34 -5.35
CA PRO A 93 -8.10 12.56 -4.58
C PRO A 93 -8.56 12.38 -3.13
N VAL A 94 -8.37 11.18 -2.58
CA VAL A 94 -8.59 10.92 -1.15
C VAL A 94 -7.25 11.07 -0.43
N GLU A 95 -7.09 12.14 0.33
CA GLU A 95 -5.93 12.32 1.19
C GLU A 95 -5.95 11.30 2.34
N LEU A 96 -4.83 10.60 2.54
CA LEU A 96 -4.68 9.62 3.60
C LEU A 96 -3.92 10.27 4.78
N ALA A 97 -4.52 10.18 5.97
CA ALA A 97 -3.90 10.70 7.19
C ALA A 97 -2.64 9.92 7.55
N LEU A 98 -1.49 10.56 7.43
CA LEU A 98 -0.20 10.01 7.82
C LEU A 98 -0.12 9.85 9.35
N SER A 99 0.14 8.63 9.84
CA SER A 99 0.69 8.48 11.18
C SER A 99 2.13 9.00 11.21
N GLU A 100 2.59 9.36 12.40
CA GLU A 100 4.00 9.70 12.62
C GLU A 100 4.93 8.60 12.08
N GLY A 101 5.96 9.03 11.34
CA GLY A 101 6.93 8.13 10.72
C GLY A 101 7.93 7.61 11.76
N LYS A 102 8.00 6.28 11.93
CA LYS A 102 9.01 5.66 12.78
C LYS A 102 10.30 5.46 12.00
N LYS A 103 11.36 6.16 12.41
CA LYS A 103 12.72 5.99 11.87
C LYS A 103 13.40 4.78 12.48
N ASP A 104 14.14 4.04 11.65
CA ASP A 104 15.10 3.01 12.06
C ASP A 104 16.45 3.34 11.41
N ASP A 105 17.32 3.96 12.19
CA ASP A 105 18.64 4.42 11.75
C ASP A 105 19.60 3.27 11.49
N THR A 106 19.37 2.11 12.12
CA THR A 106 20.22 0.92 11.97
C THR A 106 20.14 0.37 10.56
N HIS A 107 18.94 0.43 9.96
CA HIS A 107 18.67 -0.09 8.62
C HIS A 107 18.51 1.03 7.58
N GLY A 108 18.59 2.31 8.00
CA GLY A 108 18.40 3.45 7.12
C GLY A 108 17.01 3.48 6.48
N ILE A 109 15.97 3.16 7.25
CA ILE A 109 14.57 3.13 6.78
C ILE A 109 13.64 4.01 7.61
N THR A 110 12.55 4.47 7.00
CA THR A 110 11.44 5.14 7.70
C THR A 110 10.13 4.45 7.39
N THR A 111 9.33 4.18 8.43
CA THR A 111 8.03 3.49 8.30
C THR A 111 6.88 4.44 8.63
N TYR A 112 5.89 4.50 7.73
CA TYR A 112 4.64 5.22 7.91
C TYR A 112 3.48 4.24 7.93
N ILE A 113 2.45 4.53 8.71
CA ILE A 113 1.20 3.77 8.71
C ILE A 113 0.06 4.75 8.46
N THR A 114 -0.90 4.37 7.63
CA THR A 114 -2.15 5.12 7.50
C THR A 114 -3.32 4.15 7.48
N THR A 115 -4.44 4.58 8.04
CA THR A 115 -5.69 3.82 8.03
C THR A 115 -6.65 4.46 7.04
N TRP A 116 -7.29 3.64 6.21
CA TRP A 116 -8.24 4.08 5.20
C TRP A 116 -9.49 3.21 5.22
N LYS A 117 -10.66 3.86 5.15
CA LYS A 117 -11.95 3.21 4.92
C LYS A 117 -12.18 3.11 3.42
N CYS A 118 -12.36 1.89 2.89
CA CYS A 118 -12.68 1.67 1.49
C CYS A 118 -14.10 2.11 1.15
N ASN A 119 -14.29 3.41 0.92
CA ASN A 119 -15.56 4.05 0.56
C ASN A 119 -15.77 4.16 -0.97
N LEU A 120 -15.27 3.18 -1.70
CA LEU A 120 -15.36 3.14 -3.16
C LEU A 120 -16.63 2.41 -3.59
N ASP A 121 -17.56 3.11 -4.23
CA ASP A 121 -18.80 2.52 -4.75
C ASP A 121 -18.57 1.76 -6.08
N TRP A 122 -17.65 0.81 -6.06
CA TRP A 122 -17.25 0.01 -7.22
C TRP A 122 -17.83 -1.40 -7.15
N ASN A 123 -19.13 -1.46 -6.88
CA ASN A 123 -19.87 -2.70 -6.68
C ASN A 123 -20.15 -3.48 -7.98
N LEU A 124 -19.59 -3.07 -9.12
CA LEU A 124 -19.81 -3.73 -10.41
C LEU A 124 -19.05 -5.06 -10.49
N LYS A 125 -19.83 -6.13 -10.55
CA LYS A 125 -19.35 -7.51 -10.70
C LYS A 125 -18.38 -7.62 -11.88
N ASN A 126 -17.13 -7.99 -11.58
CA ASN A 126 -16.03 -8.26 -12.52
C ASN A 126 -15.21 -7.07 -13.02
N THR A 127 -15.44 -5.86 -12.52
CA THR A 127 -14.57 -4.73 -12.85
C THR A 127 -13.35 -4.72 -11.95
N ARG A 128 -12.17 -4.54 -12.56
CA ARG A 128 -10.94 -4.19 -11.86
C ARG A 128 -10.72 -2.71 -12.08
N HIS A 129 -10.34 -2.02 -11.03
CA HIS A 129 -10.07 -0.60 -11.04
C HIS A 129 -8.61 -0.36 -10.73
N GLU A 130 -8.05 0.70 -11.28
CA GLU A 130 -6.70 1.15 -10.99
C GLU A 130 -6.78 2.37 -10.08
N LEU A 131 -6.26 2.20 -8.87
CA LEU A 131 -5.89 3.29 -7.99
C LEU A 131 -4.41 3.57 -8.16
N GLU A 132 -4.04 4.80 -7.88
CA GLU A 132 -2.65 5.22 -7.74
C GLU A 132 -2.48 5.79 -6.33
N LEU A 133 -1.50 5.27 -5.61
CA LEU A 133 -1.06 5.86 -4.35
C LEU A 133 0.06 6.85 -4.65
N TYR A 134 -0.21 8.13 -4.43
CA TYR A 134 0.73 9.23 -4.56
C TYR A 134 1.43 9.42 -3.22
N ILE A 135 2.76 9.35 -3.24
CA ILE A 135 3.62 9.56 -2.07
C ILE A 135 4.47 10.79 -2.34
N HIS A 136 4.17 11.89 -1.67
CA HIS A 136 4.92 13.14 -1.79
C HIS A 136 6.09 13.10 -0.81
N VAL A 137 7.29 12.88 -1.34
CA VAL A 137 8.52 12.78 -0.55
C VAL A 137 9.28 14.10 -0.60
N GLU A 138 9.59 14.66 0.56
CA GLU A 138 10.34 15.90 0.69
C GLU A 138 11.68 15.79 -0.03
N GLY A 139 12.00 16.81 -0.84
CA GLY A 139 13.28 16.85 -1.55
C GLY A 139 13.41 15.87 -2.71
N PHE A 140 12.67 14.76 -2.77
CA PHE A 140 12.72 13.79 -3.88
C PHE A 140 11.62 14.01 -4.92
N GLY A 141 10.40 14.32 -4.48
CA GLY A 141 9.20 14.53 -5.31
C GLY A 141 8.14 13.44 -5.14
N THR A 142 7.23 13.33 -6.10
CA THR A 142 6.06 12.44 -6.01
C THR A 142 6.34 11.07 -6.60
N LEU A 143 6.17 10.03 -5.78
CA LEU A 143 6.17 8.63 -6.23
C LEU A 143 4.74 8.19 -6.52
N VAL A 144 4.52 7.51 -7.64
CA VAL A 144 3.21 7.01 -8.04
C VAL A 144 3.24 5.50 -8.04
N LEU A 145 2.50 4.88 -7.11
CA LEU A 145 2.40 3.43 -6.98
C LEU A 145 1.06 2.96 -7.56
N PRO A 146 1.05 2.25 -8.70
CA PRO A 146 -0.18 1.71 -9.25
C PRO A 146 -0.67 0.53 -8.38
N ILE A 147 -1.94 0.58 -8.02
CA ILE A 147 -2.64 -0.42 -7.23
C ILE A 147 -3.89 -0.84 -8.01
N GLN A 148 -3.85 -2.04 -8.57
CA GLN A 148 -5.05 -2.62 -9.14
C GLN A 148 -5.91 -3.20 -8.02
N LEU A 149 -7.21 -2.92 -8.00
CA LEU A 149 -8.12 -3.45 -7.00
C LEU A 149 -9.48 -3.88 -7.55
N LYS A 150 -10.19 -4.66 -6.74
CA LYS A 150 -11.58 -5.07 -6.94
C LYS A 150 -12.31 -4.95 -5.61
N VAL A 151 -13.41 -4.20 -5.60
CA VAL A 151 -14.25 -4.02 -4.41
C VAL A 151 -15.36 -5.05 -4.42
N TYR A 152 -15.67 -5.59 -3.26
CA TYR A 152 -16.72 -6.57 -3.03
C TYR A 152 -17.76 -6.01 -2.07
N SER A 153 -19.00 -6.41 -2.26
CA SER A 153 -20.07 -6.14 -1.29
C SER A 153 -20.10 -7.22 -0.22
N PRO A 154 -20.52 -6.89 1.02
CA PRO A 154 -20.84 -7.91 2.02
C PRO A 154 -21.82 -8.95 1.46
N GLY A 155 -21.49 -10.24 1.59
CA GLY A 155 -22.34 -11.34 1.12
C GLY A 155 -22.05 -11.87 -0.29
N ASP A 156 -21.07 -11.30 -1.01
CA ASP A 156 -20.65 -11.83 -2.31
C ASP A 156 -20.17 -13.29 -2.22
N LYS A 157 -20.73 -14.20 -3.03
CA LYS A 157 -20.40 -15.65 -3.00
C LYS A 157 -18.93 -15.98 -3.28
N SER A 158 -18.21 -15.08 -3.96
CA SER A 158 -16.80 -15.26 -4.31
C SER A 158 -15.83 -14.70 -3.27
N LEU A 159 -16.35 -14.27 -2.13
CA LEU A 159 -15.59 -13.70 -1.03
C LEU A 159 -14.90 -14.84 -0.27
N THR A 160 -13.58 -14.78 -0.13
CA THR A 160 -12.80 -15.70 0.71
C THR A 160 -12.15 -14.88 1.81
N LEU A 161 -12.07 -15.40 3.03
CA LEU A 161 -11.48 -14.70 4.17
C LEU A 161 -9.97 -14.92 4.20
N GLY A 162 -9.21 -13.88 4.49
CA GLY A 162 -7.75 -13.92 4.66
C GLY A 162 -7.28 -12.83 5.60
N THR A 163 -5.99 -12.74 5.90
CA THR A 163 -5.52 -11.81 6.96
C THR A 163 -4.45 -10.81 6.53
N ARG A 164 -3.77 -11.01 5.38
CA ARG A 164 -2.68 -10.15 4.90
C ARG A 164 -2.52 -10.19 3.37
N LEU A 165 -2.18 -9.05 2.77
CA LEU A 165 -1.61 -9.01 1.41
C LEU A 165 -0.10 -9.17 1.49
N ARG A 166 0.49 -9.81 0.46
CA ARG A 166 1.95 -9.89 0.32
C ARG A 166 2.52 -8.48 0.15
N TYR A 167 3.70 -8.25 0.70
CA TYR A 167 4.43 -7.00 0.52
C TYR A 167 4.72 -6.75 -0.96
N PHE A 168 4.62 -5.51 -1.40
CA PHE A 168 5.07 -5.08 -2.73
C PHE A 168 6.26 -4.17 -2.58
N GLN A 169 7.33 -4.50 -3.30
CA GLN A 169 8.50 -3.66 -3.39
C GLN A 169 8.48 -2.89 -4.71
N TYR A 170 8.64 -1.58 -4.59
CA TYR A 170 8.78 -0.64 -5.70
C TYR A 170 10.15 0.01 -5.61
N LEU A 171 10.82 0.20 -6.74
CA LEU A 171 12.05 0.97 -6.81
C LEU A 171 11.84 2.14 -7.76
N PHE A 172 12.09 3.35 -7.26
CA PHE A 172 12.01 4.59 -8.01
C PHE A 172 13.41 5.15 -8.20
N LYS A 173 13.68 5.74 -9.36
CA LYS A 173 14.89 6.47 -9.66
C LYS A 173 14.54 7.90 -10.05
N ARG A 174 15.22 8.86 -9.43
CA ARG A 174 15.19 10.26 -9.83
C ARG A 174 16.31 10.55 -10.82
N THR A 175 15.94 11.25 -11.88
CA THR A 175 16.85 11.86 -12.85
C THR A 175 16.75 13.38 -12.74
N SER A 176 17.49 14.14 -13.56
CA SER A 176 17.40 15.60 -13.61
C SER A 176 15.98 16.11 -13.85
N ASP A 177 15.20 15.38 -14.66
CA ASP A 177 13.97 15.90 -15.25
C ASP A 177 12.71 15.14 -14.80
N GLU A 178 12.87 13.95 -14.19
CA GLU A 178 11.75 13.07 -13.87
C GLU A 178 12.06 12.04 -12.78
N ILE A 179 10.99 11.52 -12.17
CA ILE A 179 11.01 10.36 -11.29
C ILE A 179 10.35 9.19 -12.02
N LYS A 180 11.03 8.05 -12.10
CA LYS A 180 10.54 6.85 -12.77
C LYS A 180 10.53 5.65 -11.84
N MET A 181 9.44 4.90 -11.86
CA MET A 181 9.42 3.54 -11.30
C MET A 181 10.23 2.62 -12.22
N ILE A 182 11.30 2.02 -11.69
CA ILE A 182 12.22 1.16 -12.45
C ILE A 182 11.98 -0.33 -12.18
N SER A 183 11.36 -0.70 -11.06
CA SER A 183 10.90 -2.06 -10.82
C SER A 183 9.76 -2.13 -9.83
N MET A 184 8.94 -3.18 -9.99
CA MET A 184 7.90 -3.61 -9.07
C MET A 184 7.97 -5.13 -8.94
N SER A 185 8.02 -5.64 -7.71
CA SER A 185 8.06 -7.08 -7.47
C SER A 185 7.31 -7.44 -6.18
N PRO A 186 6.60 -8.59 -6.14
CA PRO A 186 6.18 -9.18 -4.89
C PRO A 186 7.41 -9.41 -3.99
N PHE A 187 7.34 -8.94 -2.75
CA PHE A 187 8.39 -9.15 -1.76
C PHE A 187 8.01 -10.34 -0.89
N SER A 188 8.87 -11.35 -0.89
CA SER A 188 8.68 -12.60 -0.14
C SER A 188 9.67 -12.63 1.02
N LEU A 189 9.16 -12.78 2.25
CA LEU A 189 9.92 -12.89 3.51
C LEU A 189 10.39 -14.33 3.79
#